data_AF-A0A2G8KFM7-F1
#
_entry.id   AF-A0A2G8KFM7-F1
#
_cell.length_a   1.000
_cell.length_b   1.000
_cell.length_c   1.000
_cell.angle_alpha   90.00
_cell.angle_beta   90.00
_cell.angle_gamma   90.00
#
_symmetry.space_group_name_H-M   'P 1'
#
loop_
_entity.id
_entity.type
_entity.pdbx_description
1 polymer ?
#
loop_
_entity_poly.entity_id
_entity_poly.type
_entity_poly.pdbx_seq_one_letter_code
_entity_poly.pdbx_strand_id
1 'polypeptide(L)'
;MVVRLDIRHWLHRWDTVVIKQTHSKYGMFMSALAGAILAYNKEDMLLLVRAIRNGNEIYSHYSDEQMLPFVKPHQLKSYVRRITRGVEESACAIEAILQEFKGPAGLDIDGIPLFKSTEAVDAQWATASKHLSCMQDPPNISLYVTTRVVTLNGIQLNKYRCRRGSNSLEGLHAHMVDAVPSQRCGIMPFQVYLINFAVQWITRMETLKVAGGQGRKTTCLDPRQIQRLNQQSEVLFRKEHLFEANFAAPMPNPWRHDEGPEELLGVEYAYYQSTDFRSRDYYIQKVDEEVSQELLEPHQDQQSDLEECEDEGV
;
A
#
# COMPACT_ATOMS: atom_id res chain seq x y z
N MET A 1 13.47 -1.84 -4.87
CA MET A 1 12.08 -1.43 -4.54
C MET A 1 12.15 -0.10 -3.80
N VAL A 2 11.57 0.98 -4.33
CA VAL A 2 11.53 2.28 -3.62
C VAL A 2 10.27 2.30 -2.77
N VAL A 3 10.42 2.19 -1.46
CA VAL A 3 9.31 2.37 -0.52
C VAL A 3 8.95 3.85 -0.51
N ARG A 4 7.70 4.18 -0.87
CA ARG A 4 7.19 5.55 -0.85
C ARG A 4 6.24 5.74 0.31
N LEU A 5 6.35 6.90 0.95
CA LEU A 5 5.54 7.25 2.09
C LEU A 5 4.21 7.78 1.59
N ASP A 6 3.12 7.32 2.20
CA ASP A 6 1.78 7.78 1.84
C ASP A 6 1.49 9.14 2.47
N ILE A 7 1.03 10.08 1.65
CA ILE A 7 0.71 11.46 2.04
C ILE A 7 -0.30 11.49 3.18
N ARG A 8 -1.29 10.59 3.16
CA ARG A 8 -2.30 10.54 4.23
C ARG A 8 -1.68 10.19 5.58
N HIS A 9 -0.80 9.18 5.62
CA HIS A 9 -0.06 8.85 6.84
C HIS A 9 0.87 9.98 7.28
N TRP A 10 1.55 10.63 6.33
CA TRP A 10 2.38 11.79 6.64
C TRP A 10 1.57 12.91 7.31
N LEU A 11 0.35 13.17 6.81
CA LEU A 11 -0.57 14.15 7.42
C LEU A 11 -0.95 13.73 8.84
N HIS A 12 -1.37 12.49 9.06
CA HIS A 12 -1.76 12.01 10.39
C HIS A 12 -0.63 12.02 11.42
N ARG A 13 0.65 11.99 11.00
CA ARG A 13 1.77 12.15 11.95
C ARG A 13 1.77 13.51 12.65
N TRP A 14 1.10 14.53 12.11
CA TRP A 14 0.95 15.83 12.76
C TRP A 14 -0.04 15.82 13.93
N ASP A 15 -0.84 14.77 14.09
CA ASP A 15 -1.77 14.63 15.23
C ASP A 15 -1.03 14.61 16.57
N THR A 16 0.27 14.24 16.58
CA THR A 16 1.11 14.22 17.78
C THR A 16 1.37 15.61 18.35
N VAL A 17 1.38 16.66 17.51
CA VAL A 17 1.66 18.04 17.93
C VAL A 17 0.43 18.90 18.09
N VAL A 18 -0.74 18.43 17.61
CA VAL A 18 -2.02 19.10 17.78
C VAL A 18 -2.60 18.79 19.17
N ILE A 19 -3.25 19.75 19.82
CA ILE A 19 -3.87 19.54 21.14
C ILE A 19 -4.94 18.44 21.07
N LYS A 20 -5.92 18.60 20.16
CA LYS A 20 -7.00 17.64 19.89
C LYS A 20 -7.46 17.74 18.44
N GLN A 21 -7.84 16.62 17.83
CA GLN A 21 -8.41 16.61 16.45
C GLN A 21 -9.76 17.33 16.36
N THR A 22 -10.47 17.50 17.48
CA THR A 22 -11.73 18.25 17.55
C THR A 22 -11.54 19.77 17.57
N HIS A 23 -10.29 20.25 17.55
CA HIS A 23 -9.99 21.68 17.53
C HIS A 23 -10.56 22.35 16.27
N SER A 24 -11.15 23.54 16.41
CA SER A 24 -11.85 24.23 15.31
C SER A 24 -10.96 24.50 14.09
N LYS A 25 -9.66 24.74 14.32
CA LYS A 25 -8.66 24.97 13.26
C LYS A 25 -8.06 23.70 12.63
N TYR A 26 -8.29 22.52 13.21
CA TYR A 26 -7.65 21.27 12.78
C TYR A 26 -7.97 20.92 11.32
N GLY A 27 -9.25 21.02 10.93
CA GLY A 27 -9.66 20.72 9.56
C GLY A 27 -9.01 21.64 8.52
N MET A 28 -8.90 22.95 8.83
CA MET A 28 -8.24 23.92 7.95
C MET A 28 -6.74 23.64 7.84
N PHE A 29 -6.08 23.37 8.98
CA PHE A 29 -4.67 23.02 9.01
C PHE A 29 -4.35 21.78 8.16
N MET A 30 -5.09 20.69 8.36
CA MET A 30 -4.91 19.45 7.58
C MET A 30 -5.20 19.66 6.09
N SER A 31 -6.20 20.46 5.75
CA SER A 31 -6.49 20.82 4.37
C SER A 31 -5.36 21.64 3.74
N ALA A 32 -4.79 22.59 4.49
CA ALA A 32 -3.68 23.42 4.03
C ALA A 32 -2.42 22.56 3.77
N LEU A 33 -2.06 21.69 4.72
CA LEU A 33 -0.94 20.76 4.54
C LEU A 33 -1.14 19.84 3.33
N ALA A 34 -2.34 19.28 3.16
CA ALA A 34 -2.64 18.44 2.01
C ALA A 34 -2.51 19.21 0.68
N GLY A 35 -2.97 20.46 0.63
CA GLY A 35 -2.86 21.34 -0.54
C GLY A 35 -1.43 21.84 -0.83
N ALA A 36 -0.58 21.90 0.20
CA ALA A 36 0.84 22.22 0.08
C ALA A 36 1.66 21.08 -0.54
N ILE A 37 1.18 19.83 -0.45
CA ILE A 37 1.81 18.67 -1.11
C ILE A 37 1.15 18.38 -2.46
N LEU A 38 -0.19 18.42 -2.50
CA LEU A 38 -0.99 18.04 -3.66
C LEU A 38 -1.65 19.25 -4.31
N ALA A 39 -1.17 19.59 -5.50
CA ALA A 39 -1.82 20.57 -6.37
C ALA A 39 -2.77 19.89 -7.35
N TYR A 40 -3.82 20.61 -7.74
CA TYR A 40 -4.62 20.22 -8.89
C TYR A 40 -3.84 20.44 -10.18
N ASN A 41 -3.90 19.47 -11.10
CA ASN A 41 -3.33 19.63 -12.41
C ASN A 41 -4.00 20.81 -13.13
N LYS A 42 -3.20 21.78 -13.57
CA LYS A 42 -3.68 23.03 -14.16
C LYS A 42 -4.50 22.80 -15.43
N GLU A 43 -4.07 21.89 -16.30
CA GLU A 43 -4.74 21.61 -17.58
C GLU A 43 -6.13 21.00 -17.34
N ASP A 44 -6.21 19.98 -16.48
CA ASP A 44 -7.47 19.34 -16.13
C ASP A 44 -8.44 20.33 -15.46
N MET A 45 -7.92 21.22 -14.59
CA MET A 45 -8.70 22.28 -13.95
C MET A 45 -9.31 23.24 -14.97
N LEU A 46 -8.49 23.76 -15.89
CA LEU A 46 -8.94 24.68 -16.92
C LEU A 46 -9.98 24.02 -17.85
N LEU A 47 -9.78 22.73 -18.15
CA LEU A 47 -10.72 21.97 -18.98
C LEU A 47 -12.07 21.79 -18.27
N LEU A 48 -12.06 21.49 -16.97
CA LEU A 48 -13.27 21.41 -16.15
C LEU A 48 -13.97 22.76 -16.01
N VAL A 49 -13.22 23.85 -15.78
CA VAL A 49 -13.77 25.21 -15.73
C VAL A 49 -14.45 25.57 -17.05
N ARG A 50 -13.81 25.25 -18.18
CA ARG A 50 -14.38 25.47 -19.52
C ARG A 50 -15.68 24.67 -19.72
N ALA A 51 -15.70 23.41 -19.29
CA ALA A 51 -16.90 22.56 -19.33
C ALA A 51 -18.05 23.16 -18.50
N ILE A 52 -17.77 23.66 -17.30
CA ILE A 52 -18.79 24.30 -16.46
C ILE A 52 -19.30 25.59 -17.10
N ARG A 53 -18.39 26.42 -17.62
CA ARG A 53 -18.73 27.68 -18.30
C ARG A 53 -19.63 27.45 -19.52
N ASN A 54 -19.35 26.41 -20.31
CA ASN A 54 -20.15 26.10 -21.50
C ASN A 54 -21.56 25.57 -21.17
N GLY A 55 -21.84 25.23 -19.92
CA GLY A 55 -23.17 24.79 -19.48
C GLY A 55 -24.11 25.91 -19.10
N ASN A 56 -23.63 27.14 -18.94
CA ASN A 56 -24.46 28.27 -18.53
C ASN A 56 -23.85 29.59 -19.00
N GLU A 57 -24.59 30.33 -19.83
CA GLU A 57 -24.17 31.62 -20.39
C GLU A 57 -23.85 32.67 -19.33
N ILE A 58 -24.47 32.59 -18.14
CA ILE A 58 -24.17 33.47 -17.01
C ILE A 58 -22.69 33.40 -16.63
N TYR A 59 -22.04 32.26 -16.84
CA TYR A 59 -20.63 32.07 -16.50
C TYR A 59 -19.64 32.62 -17.53
N SER A 60 -20.12 33.09 -18.68
CA SER A 60 -19.27 33.61 -19.76
C SER A 60 -18.47 34.86 -19.35
N HIS A 61 -19.00 35.66 -18.43
CA HIS A 61 -18.38 36.90 -17.95
C HIS A 61 -17.36 36.70 -16.82
N TYR A 62 -17.30 35.52 -16.19
CA TYR A 62 -16.37 35.25 -15.10
C TYR A 62 -15.00 34.78 -15.60
N SER A 63 -13.94 35.31 -14.99
CA SER A 63 -12.57 34.82 -15.20
C SER A 63 -12.39 33.38 -14.69
N ASP A 64 -11.31 32.70 -15.09
CA ASP A 64 -11.04 31.33 -14.64
C ASP A 64 -10.88 31.22 -13.11
N GLU A 65 -10.35 32.26 -12.46
CA GLU A 65 -10.23 32.34 -10.99
C GLU A 65 -11.59 32.50 -10.32
N GLN A 66 -12.44 33.37 -10.88
CA GLN A 66 -13.81 33.57 -10.40
C GLN A 66 -14.68 32.33 -10.60
N MET A 67 -14.30 31.43 -11.51
CA MET A 67 -14.99 30.17 -11.73
C MET A 67 -14.71 29.11 -10.65
N LEU A 68 -13.59 29.22 -9.92
CA LEU A 68 -13.15 28.19 -8.95
C LEU A 68 -14.21 27.85 -7.88
N PRO A 69 -14.93 28.81 -7.28
CA PRO A 69 -15.97 28.51 -6.28
C PRO A 69 -17.17 27.74 -6.84
N PHE A 70 -17.41 27.81 -8.15
CA PHE A 70 -18.52 27.11 -8.82
C PHE A 70 -18.19 25.65 -9.12
N VAL A 71 -16.92 25.25 -9.01
CA VAL A 71 -16.50 23.87 -9.24
C VAL A 71 -16.85 23.00 -8.03
N LYS A 72 -17.70 21.99 -8.23
CA LYS A 72 -18.15 21.14 -7.13
C LYS A 72 -17.05 20.13 -6.72
N PRO A 73 -16.94 19.78 -5.42
CA PRO A 73 -15.92 18.84 -4.94
C PRO A 73 -15.93 17.47 -5.65
N HIS A 74 -17.10 16.94 -5.99
CA HIS A 74 -17.21 15.66 -6.69
C HIS A 74 -16.71 15.73 -8.16
N GLN A 75 -16.79 16.90 -8.79
CA GLN A 75 -16.26 17.14 -10.13
C GLN A 75 -14.74 17.18 -10.08
N LEU A 76 -14.16 17.92 -9.11
CA LEU A 76 -12.71 17.91 -8.86
C LEU A 76 -12.19 16.49 -8.65
N LYS A 77 -12.85 15.72 -7.78
CA LYS A 77 -12.47 14.32 -7.50
C LYS A 77 -12.52 13.43 -8.74
N SER A 78 -13.43 13.69 -9.67
CA SER A 78 -13.67 12.82 -10.83
C SER A 78 -12.82 13.19 -12.04
N TYR A 79 -12.62 14.48 -12.29
CA TYR A 79 -12.13 15.00 -13.57
C TYR A 79 -10.76 15.68 -13.48
N VAL A 80 -10.23 15.92 -12.27
CA VAL A 80 -8.98 16.66 -12.08
C VAL A 80 -7.97 15.80 -11.34
N ARG A 81 -6.81 15.55 -11.95
CA ARG A 81 -5.71 14.86 -11.29
C ARG A 81 -5.11 15.75 -10.20
N ARG A 82 -4.72 15.14 -9.09
CA ARG A 82 -3.86 15.79 -8.08
C ARG A 82 -2.42 15.33 -8.21
N ILE A 83 -1.54 16.24 -8.58
CA ILE A 83 -0.09 16.04 -8.76
C ILE A 83 0.69 16.59 -7.57
N THR A 84 1.86 16.04 -7.31
CA THR A 84 2.76 16.56 -6.28
C THR A 84 3.50 17.80 -6.77
N ARG A 85 3.64 18.81 -5.91
CA ARG A 85 4.29 20.11 -6.25
C ARG A 85 5.81 20.05 -6.40
N GLY A 86 6.47 18.99 -5.94
CA GLY A 86 7.92 18.94 -5.81
C GLY A 86 8.36 19.18 -4.37
N VAL A 87 9.58 18.74 -4.04
CA VAL A 87 10.10 18.74 -2.66
C VAL A 87 10.24 20.16 -2.12
N GLU A 88 10.95 21.02 -2.85
CA GLU A 88 11.27 22.40 -2.44
C GLU A 88 10.00 23.26 -2.32
N GLU A 89 9.12 23.20 -3.33
CA GLU A 89 7.86 23.95 -3.32
C GLU A 89 6.96 23.49 -2.17
N SER A 90 6.86 22.18 -1.93
CA SER A 90 6.10 21.65 -0.79
C SER A 90 6.70 22.09 0.54
N ALA A 91 8.02 22.08 0.68
CA ALA A 91 8.71 22.50 1.90
C ALA A 91 8.42 23.96 2.23
N CYS A 92 8.62 24.86 1.26
CA CYS A 92 8.36 26.29 1.42
C CYS A 92 6.89 26.56 1.77
N ALA A 93 5.95 25.92 1.07
CA ALA A 93 4.52 26.08 1.35
C ALA A 93 4.14 25.57 2.76
N ILE A 94 4.69 24.43 3.18
CA ILE A 94 4.44 23.90 4.53
C ILE A 94 5.03 24.83 5.59
N GLU A 95 6.26 25.31 5.41
CA GLU A 95 6.88 26.25 6.36
C GLU A 95 6.05 27.52 6.52
N ALA A 96 5.54 28.09 5.44
CA ALA A 96 4.64 29.24 5.49
C ALA A 96 3.36 28.94 6.29
N ILE A 97 2.73 27.78 6.04
CA ILE A 97 1.54 27.32 6.78
C ILE A 97 1.86 27.15 8.27
N LEU A 98 3.01 26.53 8.60
CA LEU A 98 3.41 26.33 10.00
C LEU A 98 3.61 27.67 10.71
N GLN A 99 4.25 28.65 10.07
CA GLN A 99 4.42 29.98 10.66
C GLN A 99 3.08 30.68 10.89
N GLU A 100 2.15 30.58 9.94
CA GLU A 100 0.83 31.18 10.06
C GLU A 100 0.03 30.56 11.22
N PHE A 101 0.00 29.22 11.31
CA PHE A 101 -0.74 28.50 12.35
C PHE A 101 -0.05 28.49 13.72
N LYS A 102 1.24 28.83 13.82
CA LYS A 102 1.89 29.17 15.11
C LYS A 102 1.43 30.53 15.63
N GLY A 103 0.98 31.41 14.74
CA GLY A 103 0.46 32.73 15.06
C GLY A 103 -1.06 32.74 15.32
N PRO A 104 -1.69 33.94 15.23
CA PRO A 104 -3.11 34.13 15.53
C PRO A 104 -4.07 33.26 14.71
N ALA A 105 -3.68 32.84 13.49
CA ALA A 105 -4.51 32.00 12.65
C ALA A 105 -4.76 30.60 13.25
N GLY A 106 -3.85 30.13 14.11
CA GLY A 106 -3.96 28.87 14.83
C GLY A 106 -4.78 28.92 16.11
N LEU A 107 -5.21 30.10 16.56
CA LEU A 107 -6.04 30.27 17.75
C LEU A 107 -7.52 30.09 17.41
N ASP A 108 -8.26 29.37 18.25
CA ASP A 108 -9.72 29.31 18.15
C ASP A 108 -10.41 30.56 18.73
N ILE A 109 -11.76 30.55 18.78
CA ILE A 109 -12.56 31.66 19.28
C ILE A 109 -12.30 31.99 20.76
N ASP A 110 -11.83 31.00 21.53
CA ASP A 110 -11.53 31.11 22.95
C ASP A 110 -10.03 31.41 23.20
N GLY A 111 -9.25 31.58 22.13
CA GLY A 111 -7.81 31.83 22.20
C GLY A 111 -6.98 30.58 22.47
N ILE A 112 -7.55 29.38 22.35
CA ILE A 112 -6.84 28.12 22.53
C ILE A 112 -6.00 27.85 21.27
N PRO A 113 -4.70 27.55 21.41
CA PRO A 113 -3.86 27.26 20.26
C PRO A 113 -4.13 25.86 19.69
N LEU A 114 -4.02 25.73 18.37
CA LEU A 114 -4.10 24.42 17.69
C LEU A 114 -3.01 23.46 18.17
N PHE A 115 -1.80 23.96 18.37
CA PHE A 115 -0.62 23.16 18.70
C PHE A 115 -0.36 23.11 20.20
N LYS A 116 0.22 21.99 20.66
CA LYS A 116 0.65 21.81 22.06
C LYS A 116 1.75 22.79 22.44
N SER A 117 2.73 23.01 21.56
CA SER A 117 3.76 24.03 21.68
C SER A 117 4.44 24.29 20.33
N THR A 118 5.13 25.41 20.20
CA THR A 118 5.92 25.78 19.01
C THR A 118 7.09 24.84 18.79
N GLU A 119 7.76 24.43 19.87
CA GLU A 119 8.94 23.56 19.84
C GLU A 119 8.57 22.15 19.37
N ALA A 120 7.39 21.65 19.80
CA ALA A 120 6.88 20.36 19.36
C ALA A 120 6.65 20.34 17.84
N VAL A 121 6.10 21.43 17.29
CA VAL A 121 5.89 21.60 15.84
C VAL A 121 7.22 21.63 15.10
N ASP A 122 8.22 22.34 15.61
CA ASP A 122 9.56 22.41 15.00
C ASP A 122 10.28 21.06 15.01
N ALA A 123 10.21 20.32 16.12
CA ALA A 123 10.75 18.96 16.22
C ALA A 123 10.06 17.99 15.25
N GLN A 124 8.73 18.09 15.13
CA GLN A 124 7.96 17.31 14.18
C GLN A 124 8.33 17.67 12.73
N TRP A 125 8.48 18.96 12.42
CA TRP A 125 8.89 19.42 11.10
C TRP A 125 10.27 18.90 10.70
N ALA A 126 11.25 18.95 11.61
CA ALA A 126 12.60 18.45 11.38
C ALA A 126 12.64 16.95 10.98
N THR A 127 11.62 16.19 11.39
CA THR A 127 11.45 14.78 11.01
C THR A 127 10.60 14.63 9.75
N ALA A 128 9.49 15.37 9.66
CA ALA A 128 8.53 15.26 8.57
C ALA A 128 9.09 15.77 7.23
N SER A 129 9.93 16.80 7.23
CA SER A 129 10.54 17.40 6.03
C SER A 129 11.44 16.43 5.27
N LYS A 130 12.15 15.54 5.99
CA LYS A 130 13.02 14.49 5.41
C LYS A 130 12.26 13.54 4.48
N HIS A 131 10.94 13.41 4.67
CA HIS A 131 10.10 12.50 3.90
C HIS A 131 9.36 13.15 2.73
N LEU A 132 9.57 14.45 2.47
CA LEU A 132 8.93 15.12 1.33
C LEU A 132 9.34 14.49 -0.01
N SER A 133 10.60 14.07 -0.14
CA SER A 133 11.10 13.35 -1.32
C SER A 133 10.42 11.99 -1.51
N CYS A 134 10.09 11.31 -0.41
CA CYS A 134 9.42 10.01 -0.43
C CYS A 134 7.99 10.07 -0.97
N MET A 135 7.33 11.23 -0.87
CA MET A 135 5.91 11.42 -1.23
C MET A 135 5.68 11.94 -2.65
N GLN A 136 6.74 12.37 -3.34
CA GLN A 136 6.62 12.92 -4.70
C GLN A 136 6.14 11.85 -5.68
N ASP A 137 5.45 12.27 -6.73
CA ASP A 137 5.09 11.38 -7.83
C ASP A 137 6.35 10.97 -8.60
N PRO A 138 6.48 9.70 -9.04
CA PRO A 138 7.64 9.27 -9.81
C PRO A 138 7.63 9.97 -11.18
N PRO A 139 8.79 10.36 -11.71
CA PRO A 139 8.85 10.77 -13.11
C PRO A 139 8.40 9.60 -13.99
N ASN A 140 7.64 9.91 -15.03
CA ASN A 140 7.20 8.97 -16.06
C ASN A 140 6.26 7.83 -15.60
N ILE A 141 5.72 7.87 -14.37
CA ILE A 141 4.72 6.91 -13.91
C ILE A 141 3.37 7.62 -13.75
N SER A 142 2.39 7.24 -14.58
CA SER A 142 1.02 7.77 -14.46
C SER A 142 0.30 7.13 -13.28
N LEU A 143 0.20 7.85 -12.16
CA LEU A 143 -0.58 7.41 -11.00
C LEU A 143 -2.10 7.59 -11.17
N TYR A 144 -2.53 8.25 -12.26
CA TYR A 144 -3.93 8.37 -12.61
C TYR A 144 -4.21 7.58 -13.88
N VAL A 145 -5.28 6.78 -13.85
CA VAL A 145 -5.74 6.02 -15.00
C VAL A 145 -7.09 6.58 -15.44
N THR A 146 -7.20 6.94 -16.72
CA THR A 146 -8.47 7.30 -17.33
C THR A 146 -9.37 6.07 -17.32
N THR A 147 -10.50 6.18 -16.60
CA THR A 147 -11.49 5.11 -16.49
C THR A 147 -12.52 5.19 -17.60
N ARG A 148 -12.93 6.42 -17.95
CA ARG A 148 -13.89 6.68 -19.03
C ARG A 148 -13.74 8.12 -19.53
N VAL A 149 -14.12 8.36 -20.78
CA VAL A 149 -14.32 9.70 -21.33
C VAL A 149 -15.79 10.09 -21.13
N VAL A 150 -16.05 11.32 -20.71
CA VAL A 150 -17.39 11.85 -20.44
C VAL A 150 -17.53 13.20 -21.09
N THR A 151 -18.61 13.44 -21.83
CA THR A 151 -18.94 14.77 -22.36
C THR A 151 -19.77 15.52 -21.32
N LEU A 152 -19.24 16.61 -20.79
CA LEU A 152 -19.93 17.52 -19.88
C LEU A 152 -20.15 18.86 -20.60
N ASN A 153 -21.41 19.26 -20.78
CA ASN A 153 -21.80 20.52 -21.45
C ASN A 153 -21.07 20.71 -22.80
N GLY A 154 -21.04 19.67 -23.63
CA GLY A 154 -20.37 19.70 -24.95
C GLY A 154 -18.84 19.61 -24.92
N ILE A 155 -18.19 19.55 -23.76
CA ILE A 155 -16.74 19.43 -23.62
C ILE A 155 -16.36 18.04 -23.11
N GLN A 156 -15.40 17.38 -23.75
CA GLN A 156 -14.92 16.06 -23.36
C GLN A 156 -13.95 16.14 -22.18
N LEU A 157 -14.27 15.41 -21.10
CA LEU A 157 -13.48 15.27 -19.89
C LEU A 157 -13.08 13.81 -19.69
N ASN A 158 -11.89 13.59 -19.15
CA ASN A 158 -11.47 12.28 -18.68
C ASN A 158 -11.91 12.09 -17.22
N LYS A 159 -12.58 10.97 -16.93
CA LYS A 159 -12.79 10.54 -15.54
C LYS A 159 -11.58 9.74 -15.09
N TYR A 160 -10.91 10.19 -14.04
CA TYR A 160 -9.70 9.55 -13.54
C TYR A 160 -9.98 8.68 -12.30
N ARG A 161 -9.19 7.61 -12.18
CA ARG A 161 -9.04 6.83 -10.94
C ARG A 161 -7.59 6.94 -10.49
N CYS A 162 -7.39 7.39 -9.25
CA CYS A 162 -6.05 7.44 -8.65
C CYS A 162 -5.61 6.03 -8.23
N ARG A 163 -4.39 5.65 -8.57
CA ARG A 163 -3.71 4.41 -8.17
C ARG A 163 -2.58 4.65 -7.17
N ARG A 164 -2.55 5.82 -6.51
CA ARG A 164 -1.52 6.15 -5.51
C ARG A 164 -1.56 5.23 -4.27
N GLY A 165 -2.63 4.46 -4.07
CA GLY A 165 -2.72 3.49 -2.97
C GLY A 165 -2.71 4.16 -1.59
N SER A 166 -3.28 5.36 -1.50
CA SER A 166 -3.18 6.26 -0.34
C SER A 166 -4.22 5.97 0.76
N ASN A 167 -4.67 4.73 0.89
CA ASN A 167 -5.50 4.37 2.03
C ASN A 167 -4.61 3.82 3.15
N SER A 168 -5.01 4.04 4.40
CA SER A 168 -4.20 3.62 5.54
C SER A 168 -3.99 2.11 5.59
N LEU A 169 -4.90 1.35 4.98
CA LEU A 169 -4.88 -0.10 4.88
C LEU A 169 -3.87 -0.62 3.83
N GLU A 170 -3.44 0.21 2.88
CA GLU A 170 -2.55 -0.10 1.75
C GLU A 170 -1.13 0.48 1.89
N GLY A 171 -0.83 1.19 2.99
CA GLY A 171 0.51 1.76 3.21
C GLY A 171 1.47 0.79 3.91
N LEU A 172 2.58 0.40 3.28
CA LEU A 172 3.60 -0.50 3.86
C LEU A 172 3.99 -0.10 5.29
N HIS A 173 4.22 1.19 5.52
CA HIS A 173 4.67 1.70 6.82
C HIS A 173 3.67 1.52 7.96
N ALA A 174 2.37 1.49 7.67
CA ALA A 174 1.35 1.23 8.70
C ALA A 174 1.53 -0.17 9.29
N HIS A 175 1.89 -1.13 8.45
CA HIS A 175 2.07 -2.53 8.82
C HIS A 175 3.51 -2.86 9.23
N MET A 176 4.47 -2.00 8.86
CA MET A 176 5.89 -2.20 9.18
C MET A 176 6.19 -2.03 10.68
N VAL A 177 5.37 -1.27 11.40
CA VAL A 177 5.49 -1.15 12.86
C VAL A 177 5.14 -2.48 13.55
N ASP A 178 4.14 -3.19 13.01
CA ASP A 178 3.71 -4.50 13.52
C ASP A 178 4.56 -5.66 12.99
N ALA A 179 5.37 -5.41 11.95
CA ALA A 179 6.27 -6.40 11.36
C ALA A 179 7.34 -6.89 12.35
N VAL A 180 7.74 -6.04 13.29
CA VAL A 180 8.75 -6.38 14.29
C VAL A 180 8.06 -6.52 15.65
N PRO A 181 8.09 -7.72 16.28
CA PRO A 181 7.32 -7.99 17.49
C PRO A 181 7.78 -7.21 18.72
N SER A 182 8.91 -6.47 18.65
CA SER A 182 9.42 -5.66 19.76
C SER A 182 10.33 -4.53 19.29
N GLN A 183 10.23 -3.37 19.97
CA GLN A 183 11.14 -2.24 19.79
C GLN A 183 12.59 -2.52 20.25
N ARG A 184 12.81 -3.64 20.96
CA ARG A 184 14.13 -4.09 21.44
C ARG A 184 14.66 -5.31 20.67
N CYS A 185 14.18 -5.51 19.45
CA CYS A 185 14.61 -6.62 18.61
C CYS A 185 16.11 -6.53 18.29
N GLY A 186 16.85 -7.62 18.49
CA GLY A 186 18.24 -7.73 18.05
C GLY A 186 18.36 -7.62 16.53
N ILE A 187 19.54 -7.20 16.03
CA ILE A 187 19.72 -6.85 14.61
C ILE A 187 19.50 -8.02 13.64
N MET A 188 19.90 -9.24 14.03
CA MET A 188 19.72 -10.42 13.18
C MET A 188 18.23 -10.82 13.04
N PRO A 189 17.46 -11.01 14.13
CA PRO A 189 16.02 -11.23 14.01
C PRO A 189 15.29 -10.07 13.32
N PHE A 190 15.75 -8.82 13.53
CA PHE A 190 15.16 -7.64 12.89
C PHE A 190 15.22 -7.72 11.36
N GLN A 191 16.37 -8.13 10.80
CA GLN A 191 16.52 -8.33 9.35
C GLN A 191 15.58 -9.43 8.82
N VAL A 192 15.47 -10.56 9.54
CA VAL A 192 14.59 -11.67 9.15
C VAL A 192 13.12 -11.24 9.15
N TYR A 193 12.66 -10.51 10.19
CA TYR A 193 11.31 -9.98 10.25
C TYR A 193 10.99 -9.02 9.11
N LEU A 194 11.93 -8.13 8.75
CA LEU A 194 11.75 -7.22 7.62
C LEU A 194 11.67 -7.95 6.28
N ILE A 195 12.48 -9.00 6.07
CA ILE A 195 12.42 -9.82 4.85
C ILE A 195 11.08 -10.55 4.77
N ASN A 196 10.67 -11.22 5.85
CA ASN A 196 9.39 -11.93 5.90
C ASN A 196 8.21 -10.97 5.64
N PHE A 197 8.21 -9.82 6.30
CA PHE A 197 7.23 -8.76 6.07
C PHE A 197 7.22 -8.26 4.62
N ALA A 198 8.38 -8.04 4.02
CA ALA A 198 8.48 -7.60 2.63
C ALA A 198 7.88 -8.65 1.66
N VAL A 199 8.15 -9.94 1.88
CA VAL A 199 7.59 -11.04 1.08
C VAL A 199 6.07 -11.09 1.23
N GLN A 200 5.57 -11.03 2.47
CA GLN A 200 4.13 -10.99 2.75
C GLN A 200 3.45 -9.78 2.10
N TRP A 201 4.07 -8.62 2.22
CA TRP A 201 3.58 -7.39 1.66
C TRP A 201 3.52 -7.43 0.13
N ILE A 202 4.61 -7.82 -0.53
CA ILE A 202 4.67 -7.93 -1.99
C ILE A 202 3.60 -8.90 -2.48
N THR A 203 3.48 -10.06 -1.82
CA THR A 203 2.48 -11.06 -2.13
C THR A 203 1.06 -10.50 -2.02
N ARG A 204 0.75 -9.82 -0.92
CA ARG A 204 -0.55 -9.14 -0.72
C ARG A 204 -0.80 -8.05 -1.76
N MET A 205 0.23 -7.35 -2.21
CA MET A 205 0.07 -6.34 -3.26
C MET A 205 -0.15 -6.96 -4.64
N GLU A 206 0.46 -8.12 -4.92
CA GLU A 206 0.24 -8.87 -6.17
C GLU A 206 -1.20 -9.37 -6.31
N THR A 207 -1.84 -9.81 -5.22
CA THR A 207 -3.27 -10.16 -5.22
C THR A 207 -4.14 -8.97 -5.65
N LEU A 208 -3.71 -7.74 -5.35
CA LEU A 208 -4.43 -6.49 -5.61
C LEU A 208 -4.05 -5.80 -6.93
N LYS A 209 -2.90 -6.12 -7.53
CA LYS A 209 -2.31 -5.40 -8.68
C LYS A 209 -2.99 -5.68 -10.02
N VAL A 210 -3.66 -6.82 -10.19
CA VAL A 210 -4.17 -7.24 -11.51
C VAL A 210 -5.55 -6.65 -11.77
N ALA A 211 -5.62 -5.73 -12.74
CA ALA A 211 -6.89 -5.25 -13.27
C ALA A 211 -7.64 -6.42 -13.93
N GLY A 212 -8.79 -6.81 -13.37
CA GLY A 212 -9.58 -7.95 -13.85
C GLY A 212 -9.74 -9.10 -12.86
N GLY A 213 -9.22 -8.99 -11.62
CA GLY A 213 -9.46 -10.00 -10.58
C GLY A 213 -8.66 -11.31 -10.76
N GLN A 214 -7.67 -11.32 -11.66
CA GLN A 214 -6.74 -12.43 -11.86
C GLN A 214 -5.48 -12.28 -10.99
N GLY A 215 -5.57 -11.62 -9.84
CA GLY A 215 -4.47 -11.60 -8.87
C GLY A 215 -4.27 -12.96 -8.23
N ARG A 216 -3.19 -13.11 -7.43
CA ARG A 216 -2.97 -14.29 -6.61
C ARG A 216 -4.21 -14.58 -5.76
N LYS A 217 -4.69 -15.83 -5.76
CA LYS A 217 -5.96 -16.22 -5.11
C LYS A 217 -5.77 -16.80 -3.70
N THR A 218 -4.52 -16.95 -3.28
CA THR A 218 -4.14 -17.79 -2.15
C THR A 218 -3.33 -17.00 -1.13
N THR A 219 -3.48 -17.36 0.15
CA THR A 219 -2.69 -16.81 1.27
C THR A 219 -1.40 -17.59 1.50
N CYS A 220 -1.18 -18.71 0.81
CA CYS A 220 0.06 -19.49 0.89
C CYS A 220 1.23 -18.65 0.38
N LEU A 221 2.24 -18.47 1.22
CA LEU A 221 3.44 -17.66 0.92
C LEU A 221 4.61 -18.52 0.47
N ASP A 222 4.61 -19.81 0.81
CA ASP A 222 5.70 -20.72 0.48
C ASP A 222 5.69 -21.06 -1.03
N PRO A 223 6.69 -20.62 -1.80
CA PRO A 223 6.77 -20.91 -3.22
C PRO A 223 6.79 -22.42 -3.53
N ARG A 224 7.31 -23.26 -2.62
CA ARG A 224 7.38 -24.71 -2.84
C ARG A 224 6.01 -25.37 -2.77
N GLN A 225 5.20 -24.98 -1.79
CA GLN A 225 3.83 -25.48 -1.68
C GLN A 225 3.00 -25.08 -2.89
N ILE A 226 3.13 -23.83 -3.36
CA ILE A 226 2.41 -23.37 -4.55
C ILE A 226 2.87 -24.13 -5.79
N GLN A 227 4.18 -24.37 -5.94
CA GLN A 227 4.72 -25.18 -7.01
C GLN A 227 4.17 -26.62 -6.98
N ARG A 228 4.17 -27.26 -5.81
CA ARG A 228 3.64 -28.63 -5.62
C ARG A 228 2.16 -28.71 -5.96
N LEU A 229 1.35 -27.77 -5.44
CA LEU A 229 -0.08 -27.72 -5.71
C LEU A 229 -0.39 -27.43 -7.18
N ASN A 230 0.36 -26.54 -7.83
CA ASN A 230 0.22 -26.31 -9.27
C ASN A 230 0.57 -27.56 -10.09
N GLN A 231 1.64 -28.27 -9.74
CA GLN A 231 2.01 -29.53 -10.41
C GLN A 231 0.93 -30.60 -10.25
N GLN A 232 0.42 -30.79 -9.02
CA GLN A 232 -0.68 -31.73 -8.77
C GLN A 232 -1.96 -31.32 -9.52
N SER A 233 -2.28 -30.03 -9.54
CA SER A 233 -3.44 -29.50 -10.27
C SER A 233 -3.30 -29.70 -11.77
N GLU A 234 -2.09 -29.52 -12.33
CA GLU A 234 -1.81 -29.78 -13.73
C GLU A 234 -1.99 -31.27 -14.08
N VAL A 235 -1.54 -32.18 -13.22
CA VAL A 235 -1.69 -33.63 -13.41
C VAL A 235 -3.17 -34.04 -13.36
N LEU A 236 -3.92 -33.54 -12.38
CA LEU A 236 -5.30 -33.96 -12.14
C LEU A 236 -6.32 -33.25 -13.03
N PHE A 237 -6.13 -31.96 -13.26
CA PHE A 237 -7.14 -31.08 -13.87
C PHE A 237 -6.63 -30.34 -15.13
N ARG A 238 -5.40 -30.62 -15.58
CA ARG A 238 -4.72 -29.94 -16.69
C ARG A 238 -4.47 -28.45 -16.40
N LYS A 239 -3.77 -27.78 -17.33
CA LYS A 239 -3.29 -26.40 -17.19
C LYS A 239 -4.38 -25.33 -17.03
N GLU A 240 -5.64 -25.67 -17.28
CA GLU A 240 -6.77 -24.74 -17.16
C GLU A 240 -7.18 -24.47 -15.70
N HIS A 241 -6.79 -25.34 -14.77
CA HIS A 241 -7.20 -25.31 -13.36
C HIS A 241 -6.02 -25.24 -12.38
N LEU A 242 -4.96 -24.51 -12.74
CA LEU A 242 -3.84 -24.28 -11.82
C LEU A 242 -4.32 -23.54 -10.57
N PHE A 243 -3.83 -24.00 -9.42
CA PHE A 243 -4.09 -23.38 -8.10
C PHE A 243 -3.68 -21.89 -8.08
N GLU A 244 -2.54 -21.57 -8.69
CA GLU A 244 -2.06 -20.20 -8.90
C GLU A 244 -1.46 -20.06 -10.30
N ALA A 245 -2.29 -19.67 -11.27
CA ALA A 245 -1.91 -19.63 -12.70
C ALA A 245 -0.77 -18.64 -13.01
N ASN A 246 -0.62 -17.58 -12.21
CA ASN A 246 0.41 -16.56 -12.42
C ASN A 246 1.71 -16.85 -11.65
N PHE A 247 1.80 -18.01 -10.98
CA PHE A 247 3.00 -18.37 -10.22
C PHE A 247 4.16 -18.75 -11.13
N ALA A 248 5.27 -18.05 -10.99
CA ALA A 248 6.55 -18.44 -11.58
C ALA A 248 7.40 -19.15 -10.52
N ALA A 249 7.72 -20.43 -10.74
CA ALA A 249 8.53 -21.21 -9.82
C ALA A 249 9.96 -20.62 -9.76
N PRO A 250 10.49 -20.33 -8.54
CA PRO A 250 11.84 -19.79 -8.40
C PRO A 250 12.94 -20.81 -8.75
N MET A 251 12.61 -22.10 -8.85
CA MET A 251 13.52 -23.14 -9.32
C MET A 251 12.76 -24.24 -10.09
N PRO A 252 13.34 -24.80 -11.18
CA PRO A 252 12.82 -26.01 -11.80
C PRO A 252 12.79 -27.17 -10.81
N ASN A 253 11.88 -28.12 -11.03
CA ASN A 253 11.75 -29.31 -10.19
C ASN A 253 13.11 -30.07 -10.07
N PRO A 254 13.65 -30.31 -8.86
CA PRO A 254 14.93 -30.99 -8.68
C PRO A 254 14.97 -32.41 -9.26
N TRP A 255 13.83 -33.07 -9.46
CA TRP A 255 13.74 -34.38 -10.12
C TRP A 255 14.04 -34.36 -11.64
N ARG A 256 14.22 -33.18 -12.24
CA ARG A 256 14.49 -33.03 -13.69
C ARG A 256 15.88 -32.50 -14.04
N HIS A 257 16.73 -32.18 -13.06
CA HIS A 257 18.11 -31.76 -13.32
C HIS A 257 19.09 -32.71 -12.61
N ASP A 258 19.80 -33.50 -13.40
CA ASP A 258 20.90 -34.35 -12.91
C ASP A 258 22.28 -33.69 -13.01
N GLU A 259 22.42 -32.49 -13.58
CA GLU A 259 23.77 -31.95 -13.86
C GLU A 259 23.86 -30.44 -13.60
N GLY A 260 24.34 -30.07 -12.42
CA GLY A 260 24.78 -28.72 -12.09
C GLY A 260 24.85 -28.45 -10.58
N PRO A 261 25.84 -27.67 -10.08
CA PRO A 261 25.84 -27.23 -8.69
C PRO A 261 24.60 -26.36 -8.43
N GLU A 262 23.80 -26.76 -7.43
CA GLU A 262 22.62 -26.02 -6.97
C GLU A 262 23.05 -24.60 -6.54
N GLU A 263 22.53 -23.57 -7.20
CA GLU A 263 22.81 -22.18 -6.80
C GLU A 263 22.05 -21.91 -5.50
N LEU A 264 22.72 -22.12 -4.36
CA LEU A 264 22.17 -21.86 -3.04
C LEU A 264 22.03 -20.34 -2.84
N LEU A 265 20.86 -19.90 -2.36
CA LEU A 265 20.57 -18.48 -2.10
C LEU A 265 20.15 -18.25 -0.65
N GLY A 266 20.51 -17.09 -0.11
CA GLY A 266 20.02 -16.62 1.20
C GLY A 266 20.47 -17.50 2.38
N VAL A 267 19.52 -17.96 3.19
CA VAL A 267 19.79 -18.71 4.42
C VAL A 267 20.40 -20.08 4.13
N GLU A 268 20.00 -20.73 3.04
CA GLU A 268 20.53 -22.05 2.63
C GLU A 268 22.01 -21.95 2.23
N TYR A 269 22.38 -20.87 1.54
CA TYR A 269 23.79 -20.55 1.24
C TYR A 269 24.60 -20.27 2.53
N ALA A 270 24.03 -19.48 3.45
CA ALA A 270 24.70 -19.16 4.71
C ALA A 270 24.89 -20.40 5.61
N TYR A 271 23.91 -21.30 5.62
CA TYR A 271 24.03 -22.58 6.33
C TYR A 271 25.07 -23.50 5.69
N TYR A 272 25.08 -23.61 4.37
CA TYR A 272 26.10 -24.37 3.63
C TYR A 272 27.53 -23.84 3.86
N GLN A 273 27.70 -22.52 4.02
CA GLN A 273 29.01 -21.95 4.35
C GLN A 273 29.49 -22.25 5.78
N SER A 274 28.56 -22.52 6.70
CA SER A 274 28.85 -22.64 8.13
C SER A 274 28.72 -24.06 8.67
N THR A 275 28.14 -24.97 7.88
CA THR A 275 27.85 -26.38 8.21
C THR A 275 27.86 -27.23 6.93
N ASP A 276 27.90 -28.57 7.06
CA ASP A 276 27.75 -29.50 5.93
C ASP A 276 26.28 -29.60 5.41
N PHE A 277 25.45 -28.60 5.68
CA PHE A 277 24.04 -28.61 5.30
C PHE A 277 23.87 -28.58 3.78
N ARG A 278 23.19 -29.59 3.23
CA ARG A 278 22.76 -29.63 1.83
C ARG A 278 21.24 -29.58 1.77
N SER A 279 20.70 -28.55 1.12
CA SER A 279 19.25 -28.34 0.93
C SER A 279 18.58 -29.59 0.38
N ARG A 280 19.15 -30.16 -0.69
CA ARG A 280 18.67 -31.39 -1.32
C ARG A 280 18.48 -32.54 -0.33
N ASP A 281 19.51 -32.85 0.45
CA ASP A 281 19.49 -34.00 1.36
C ASP A 281 18.47 -33.80 2.50
N TYR A 282 18.40 -32.58 3.03
CA TYR A 282 17.42 -32.20 4.05
C TYR A 282 15.97 -32.35 3.55
N TYR A 283 15.67 -31.87 2.34
CA TYR A 283 14.32 -31.97 1.80
C TYR A 283 13.96 -33.39 1.33
N ILE A 284 14.92 -34.18 0.83
CA ILE A 284 14.71 -35.60 0.56
C ILE A 284 14.32 -36.32 1.84
N GLN A 285 15.09 -36.10 2.92
CA GLN A 285 14.79 -36.70 4.22
C GLN A 285 13.41 -36.28 4.75
N LYS A 286 13.01 -35.01 4.59
CA LYS A 286 11.67 -34.54 4.98
C LYS A 286 10.54 -35.18 4.18
N VAL A 287 10.73 -35.37 2.88
CA VAL A 287 9.75 -36.07 2.02
C VAL A 287 9.65 -37.53 2.43
N ASP A 288 10.77 -38.20 2.70
CA ASP A 288 10.77 -39.60 3.15
C ASP A 288 10.14 -39.75 4.55
N GLU A 289 10.34 -38.77 5.45
CA GLU A 289 9.65 -38.69 6.75
C GLU A 289 8.13 -38.49 6.60
N GLU A 290 7.68 -37.59 5.71
CA GLU A 290 6.26 -37.35 5.42
C GLU A 290 5.60 -38.61 4.83
N VAL A 291 6.25 -39.27 3.86
CA VAL A 291 5.75 -40.52 3.24
C VAL A 291 5.72 -41.68 4.25
N SER A 292 6.70 -41.76 5.14
CA SER A 292 6.74 -42.77 6.19
C SER A 292 5.64 -42.56 7.23
N GLN A 293 5.25 -41.31 7.51
CA GLN A 293 4.14 -40.99 8.41
C GLN A 293 2.78 -41.35 7.78
N GLU A 294 2.58 -41.09 6.48
CA GLU A 294 1.35 -41.50 5.77
C GLU A 294 1.20 -43.04 5.69
N LEU A 295 2.30 -43.79 5.64
CA LEU A 295 2.29 -45.26 5.63
C LEU A 295 2.09 -45.89 7.02
N LEU A 296 2.25 -45.11 8.09
CA LEU A 296 2.14 -45.57 9.48
C LEU A 296 0.78 -45.28 10.12
N GLU A 297 -0.13 -44.54 9.47
CA GLU A 297 -1.51 -44.45 9.93
C GLU A 297 -2.26 -45.75 9.56
N PRO A 298 -2.60 -46.63 10.53
CA PRO A 298 -3.46 -47.74 10.24
C PRO A 298 -4.87 -47.19 10.00
N HIS A 299 -5.44 -47.51 8.84
CA HIS A 299 -6.88 -47.35 8.57
C HIS A 299 -7.68 -47.96 9.73
N GLN A 300 -8.17 -47.12 10.65
CA GLN A 300 -9.21 -47.53 11.58
C GLN A 300 -10.52 -47.51 10.81
N ASP A 301 -10.94 -48.73 10.46
CA ASP A 301 -12.26 -49.04 9.95
C ASP A 301 -13.36 -48.42 10.82
N GLN A 302 -14.41 -47.99 10.11
CA GLN A 302 -15.65 -47.48 10.66
C GLN A 302 -16.28 -48.48 11.64
N GLN A 303 -16.51 -48.05 12.89
CA GLN A 303 -17.64 -48.56 13.66
C GLN A 303 -18.14 -47.53 14.69
N SER A 304 -19.37 -47.05 14.40
CA SER A 304 -20.46 -46.61 15.28
C SER A 304 -20.17 -46.16 16.72
N ASP A 305 -20.61 -44.92 17.04
CA ASP A 305 -21.70 -44.60 17.98
C ASP A 305 -21.77 -43.06 18.07
N LEU A 306 -22.79 -42.39 17.50
CA LEU A 306 -24.05 -41.95 18.12
C LEU A 306 -23.91 -41.15 19.43
N GLU A 307 -24.51 -39.95 19.40
CA GLU A 307 -24.83 -39.01 20.50
C GLU A 307 -23.62 -38.22 21.07
N GLU A 308 -23.67 -36.89 21.26
CA GLU A 308 -24.75 -36.07 21.80
C GLU A 308 -24.59 -34.58 21.36
N CYS A 309 -25.71 -33.91 21.14
CA CYS A 309 -25.82 -32.46 20.97
C CYS A 309 -25.95 -31.79 22.34
N GLU A 310 -25.10 -30.81 22.67
CA GLU A 310 -25.37 -29.67 23.58
C GLU A 310 -24.45 -28.53 23.12
N ASP A 311 -24.93 -27.44 22.51
CA ASP A 311 -25.61 -26.24 23.06
C ASP A 311 -24.74 -25.35 23.97
N GLU A 312 -25.03 -24.05 23.88
CA GLU A 312 -24.46 -22.86 24.55
C GLU A 312 -23.31 -22.16 23.78
N GLY A 313 -23.45 -20.97 23.20
CA GLY A 313 -24.46 -19.92 23.36
C GLY A 313 -24.02 -18.86 24.35
N VAL A 314 -23.11 -17.94 23.92
CA VAL A 314 -23.12 -16.48 24.20
C VAL A 314 -22.37 -15.77 23.06
#